data_AF-X1L2C1-F1
#
_entry.id   AF-X1L2C1-F1
#
_cell.length_a   1.000
_cell.length_b   1.000
_cell.length_c   1.000
_cell.angle_alpha   90.00
_cell.angle_beta   90.00
_cell.angle_gamma   90.00
#
_symmetry.space_group_name_H-M   'P 1'
#
loop_
_entity.id
_entity.type
_entity.pdbx_description
1 polymer ?
#
loop_
_entity_poly.entity_id
_entity_poly.type
_entity_poly.pdbx_seq_one_letter_code
_entity_poly.pdbx_strand_id
1 'polypeptide(L)' 'MGALYYKMNHLEIISHSPEQTQKFGVSIGELALPGDNFLLVGGLGAGKTCLTQGIAWGLG' A
#
# COMPACT_ATOMS: atom_id res chain seq x y z
N MET A 1 1.99 12.82 31.56
CA MET A 1 1.93 13.46 30.22
C MET A 1 2.79 12.63 29.28
N GLY A 2 2.23 11.55 28.72
CA GLY A 2 2.98 10.62 27.87
C GLY A 2 2.03 10.00 26.88
N ALA A 3 2.28 10.24 25.60
CA ALA A 3 1.52 9.65 24.51
C ALA A 3 1.49 8.13 24.69
N LEU A 4 0.28 7.59 24.74
CA LEU A 4 -0.01 6.17 24.81
C LEU A 4 0.73 5.46 23.68
N TYR A 5 1.44 4.37 24.00
CA TYR A 5 2.11 3.51 23.02
C TYR A 5 1.06 2.89 22.10
N TYR A 6 0.82 3.50 20.94
CA TYR A 6 -0.05 2.92 19.92
C TYR A 6 0.64 1.69 19.35
N LYS A 7 0.04 0.51 19.54
CA LYS A 7 0.54 -0.74 18.96
C LYS A 7 0.28 -0.70 17.46
N MET A 8 1.32 -0.45 16.68
CA MET A 8 1.25 -0.54 15.22
C MET A 8 1.14 -2.00 14.81
N ASN A 9 0.05 -2.33 14.09
CA ASN A 9 -0.05 -3.61 13.39
C ASN A 9 0.88 -3.55 12.18
N HIS A 10 1.63 -4.63 11.94
CA HIS A 10 2.54 -4.77 10.82
C HIS A 10 2.14 -5.98 10.00
N LEU A 11 2.13 -5.83 8.67
CA LEU A 11 1.89 -6.87 7.70
C LEU A 11 3.07 -6.91 6.75
N GLU A 12 3.65 -8.10 6.53
CA GLU A 12 4.72 -8.32 5.57
C GLU A 12 4.20 -9.18 4.41
N ILE A 13 4.41 -8.71 3.18
CA ILE A 13 4.00 -9.40 1.96
C ILE A 13 5.20 -9.39 1.01
N ILE A 14 5.48 -10.53 0.39
CA ILE A 14 6.51 -10.68 -0.62
C ILE A 14 5.84 -10.82 -1.99
N SER A 15 6.19 -9.95 -2.93
CA SER A 15 5.80 -10.06 -4.34
C SER A 15 7.03 -10.27 -5.21
N HIS A 16 6.95 -11.18 -6.18
CA HIS A 16 8.05 -11.55 -7.07
C HIS A 16 7.94 -10.95 -8.47
N SER A 17 6.89 -10.16 -8.74
CA SER A 17 6.73 -9.46 -10.02
C SER A 17 5.92 -8.17 -9.87
N PRO A 18 6.06 -7.20 -10.79
CA PRO A 18 5.25 -5.99 -10.82
C PRO A 18 3.75 -6.28 -10.82
N GLU A 19 3.31 -7.31 -11.53
CA GLU A 19 1.90 -7.72 -11.64
C GLU A 19 1.34 -8.20 -10.31
N GLN A 20 2.15 -8.88 -9.49
CA GLN A 20 1.75 -9.26 -8.13
C GLN A 20 1.62 -8.03 -7.22
N THR A 21 2.57 -7.09 -7.31
CA THR A 21 2.50 -5.82 -6.57
C THR A 21 1.26 -5.01 -6.97
N GLN A 22 0.95 -4.95 -8.26
CA GLN A 22 -0.24 -4.28 -8.78
C GLN A 22 -1.52 -4.96 -8.31
N LYS A 23 -1.61 -6.30 -8.38
CA LYS A 23 -2.78 -7.05 -7.86
C LYS A 23 -3.02 -6.77 -6.39
N PHE A 24 -1.95 -6.71 -5.58
CA PHE A 24 -2.08 -6.31 -4.18
C PHE A 24 -2.57 -4.85 -4.05
N GLY A 25 -2.06 -3.95 -4.89
CA GLY A 25 -2.54 -2.58 -4.98
C GLY A 25 -4.04 -2.50 -5.29
N VAL A 26 -4.56 -3.31 -6.22
CA VAL A 26 -5.99 -3.37 -6.54
C VAL A 26 -6.81 -3.66 -5.30
N SER A 27 -6.42 -4.67 -4.51
CA SER A 27 -7.11 -4.99 -3.26
C SER A 27 -7.07 -3.86 -2.23
N ILE A 28 -6.00 -3.06 -2.19
CA ILE A 28 -5.96 -1.85 -1.35
C ILE A 28 -6.97 -0.81 -1.88
N GLY A 29 -6.98 -0.57 -3.19
CA GLY A 29 -7.89 0.39 -3.83
C GLY A 29 -9.36 0.05 -3.62
N GLU A 30 -9.73 -1.22 -3.76
CA GLU A 30 -11.11 -1.72 -3.55
C GLU A 30 -11.62 -1.52 -2.11
N LEU A 31 -10.70 -1.45 -1.13
CA LEU A 31 -11.01 -1.29 0.29
C LEU A 31 -10.82 0.14 0.80
N ALA A 32 -10.27 1.03 -0.03
CA ALA A 32 -9.95 2.40 0.36
C ALA A 32 -11.22 3.24 0.55
N LEU A 33 -11.21 4.11 1.55
CA LEU A 33 -12.29 5.02 1.85
C LEU A 33 -11.85 6.49 1.67
N PRO A 34 -12.80 7.42 1.39
CA PRO A 34 -12.48 8.83 1.37
C PRO A 34 -11.81 9.28 2.68
N GLY A 35 -10.62 9.86 2.54
CA GLY A 35 -9.81 10.33 3.68
C GLY A 35 -8.62 9.42 4.03
N ASP A 36 -8.54 8.22 3.48
CA ASP A 36 -7.38 7.34 3.63
C ASP A 36 -6.14 7.94 2.95
N ASN A 37 -4.98 7.84 3.60
CA ASN A 37 -3.71 8.33 3.10
C ASN A 37 -2.66 7.21 3.09
N PHE A 38 -2.21 6.82 1.90
CA PHE A 38 -1.19 5.79 1.71
C PHE A 38 0.18 6.41 1.39
N LEU A 39 1.14 6.30 2.32
CA LEU A 39 2.50 6.79 2.13
C LEU A 39 3.40 5.65 1.63
N LEU A 40 4.00 5.81 0.45
CA LEU A 40 4.91 4.81 -0.14
C LEU A 40 6.36 5.25 -0.01
N VAL A 41 7.17 4.44 0.67
CA VAL A 41 8.59 4.73 0.92
C VAL A 41 9.47 3.60 0.38
N GLY A 42 10.57 3.95 -0.29
CA GLY A 42 11.51 2.99 -0.86
C GLY A 42 12.40 3.63 -1.94
N GLY A 43 13.50 2.97 -2.29
CA GLY A 43 14.46 3.44 -3.31
C GLY A 43 13.91 3.49 -4.74
N LEU A 44 14.73 3.95 -5.68
CA LEU A 44 14.42 3.88 -7.12
C LEU A 44 14.27 2.42 -7.54
N GLY A 45 13.24 2.11 -8.34
CA GLY A 45 12.97 0.74 -8.78
C GLY A 45 12.31 -0.18 -7.74
N ALA A 46 12.01 0.31 -6.52
CA ALA A 46 11.40 -0.50 -5.45
C ALA A 46 9.93 -0.91 -5.69
N GLY A 47 9.34 -0.62 -6.85
CA GLY A 47 7.96 -0.99 -7.17
C GLY A 47 6.86 -0.06 -6.65
N LYS A 48 7.19 1.10 -6.06
CA LYS A 48 6.21 2.08 -5.55
C LYS A 48 5.15 2.46 -6.60
N THR A 49 5.58 2.78 -7.82
CA THR A 49 4.67 3.14 -8.93
C THR A 49 3.79 1.97 -9.35
N CYS A 50 4.30 0.74 -9.33
CA CYS A 50 3.48 -0.45 -9.63
C CYS A 50 2.38 -0.63 -8.57
N LEU A 51 2.70 -0.40 -7.29
CA LEU A 51 1.70 -0.43 -6.23
C LEU A 51 0.65 0.68 -6.39
N THR A 52 1.08 1.92 -6.68
CA THR A 52 0.16 3.04 -6.95
C THR A 52 -0.78 2.78 -8.13
N GLN A 53 -0.28 2.18 -9.21
CA GLN A 53 -1.10 1.79 -10.36
C GLN A 53 -2.19 0.81 -9.95
N GLY A 54 -1.83 -0.23 -9.19
CA GLY A 54 -2.79 -1.18 -8.65
C GLY A 54 -3.88 -0.51 -7.82
N ILE A 55 -3.48 0.36 -6.87
CA ILE A 55 -4.42 1.13 -6.04
C ILE A 55 -5.38 1.94 -6.92
N ALA A 56 -4.85 2.66 -7.91
CA ALA A 56 -5.66 3.44 -8.84
C ALA A 56 -6.68 2.58 -9.61
N TRP A 57 -6.29 1.38 -10.06
CA TRP A 57 -7.20 0.46 -10.75
C TRP A 57 -8.30 -0.09 -9.84
N GLY A 58 -8.00 -0.31 -8.54
CA GLY A 58 -8.98 -0.79 -7.57
C GLY A 58 -10.01 0.27 -7.13
N LEU A 59 -9.68 1.55 -7.27
CA LEU A 59 -10.58 2.67 -6.91
C LEU A 59 -11.73 2.88 -7.92
N GLY A 60 -11.57 2.44 -9.17
CA GLY A 60 -12.51 2.69 -10.27
C GLY A 60 -12.09 3.86 -11.15
#